data_AF-A0A3N2AP07-F1
#
_entry.id   AF-A0A3N2AP07-F1
#
_cell.length_a   1.000
_cell.length_b   1.000
_cell.length_c   1.000
_cell.angle_alpha   90.00
_cell.angle_beta   90.00
_cell.angle_gamma   90.00
#
_symmetry.space_group_name_H-M   'P 1'
#
loop_
_entity.id
_entity.type
_entity.pdbx_description
1 polymer ?
#
loop_
_entity_poly.entity_id
_entity_poly.type
_entity_poly.pdbx_seq_one_letter_code
_entity_poly.pdbx_strand_id
1 'polypeptide(L)'
;MDAFAIAQLVLRIILAAVFLGMGAAHFVPRVKRTMAAMVPAPLAGPERRWAATLVVISGVAEILGGLGLLTPWWPVRFAAALGLIALLIAVFPANAQAARQPERFGAVAVPLVPRAIGQAVLGLLLLVSVI
;
A
#
# COMPACT_ATOMS: atom_id res chain seq x y z
N MET A 1 19.73 -18.81 13.79
CA MET A 1 19.18 -18.28 12.53
C MET A 1 20.33 -18.19 11.56
N ASP A 2 20.17 -18.72 10.35
CA ASP A 2 21.16 -18.49 9.30
C ASP A 2 21.07 -17.04 8.77
N ALA A 3 22.02 -16.66 7.92
CA ALA A 3 22.07 -15.31 7.34
C ALA A 3 20.79 -14.98 6.54
N PHE A 4 20.16 -15.98 5.93
CA PHE A 4 18.94 -15.81 5.14
C PHE A 4 17.75 -15.45 6.03
N ALA A 5 17.55 -16.18 7.13
CA ALA A 5 16.51 -15.89 8.11
C ALA A 5 16.68 -14.50 8.77
N ILE A 6 17.93 -14.08 9.01
CA ILE A 6 18.24 -12.73 9.49
C ILE A 6 17.84 -11.69 8.44
N ALA A 7 18.22 -11.90 7.17
CA ALA A 7 17.87 -10.99 6.08
C ALA A 7 16.34 -10.85 5.93
N GLN A 8 15.60 -11.96 6.02
CA GLN A 8 14.14 -11.94 5.98
C GLN A 8 13.52 -11.20 7.17
N LEU A 9 14.10 -11.33 8.37
CA LEU A 9 13.64 -10.58 9.54
C LEU A 9 13.84 -9.07 9.34
N VAL A 10 15.03 -8.66 8.92
CA VAL A 10 15.34 -7.25 8.63
C VAL A 10 14.40 -6.71 7.56
N LEU A 11 14.19 -7.46 6.48
CA LEU A 11 13.28 -7.08 5.41
C LEU A 11 11.85 -6.90 5.92
N ARG A 12 11.33 -7.82 6.74
CA ARG A 12 10.00 -7.69 7.35
C ARG A 12 9.86 -6.44 8.20
N ILE A 13 10.89 -6.11 8.99
CA ILE A 13 10.88 -4.90 9.82
C ILE A 13 10.82 -3.65 8.94
N ILE A 14 11.63 -3.58 7.88
CA ILE A 14 11.62 -2.47 6.94
C ILE A 14 10.27 -2.35 6.24
N LEU A 15 9.74 -3.45 5.72
CA LEU A 15 8.43 -3.47 5.04
C LEU A 15 7.31 -3.07 5.99
N ALA A 16 7.30 -3.58 7.22
CA ALA A 16 6.34 -3.18 8.24
C ALA A 16 6.41 -1.68 8.51
N ALA A 17 7.59 -1.11 8.70
CA ALA A 17 7.75 0.33 8.90
C ALA A 17 7.21 1.15 7.70
N VAL A 18 7.48 0.70 6.47
CA VAL A 18 6.96 1.32 5.25
C VAL A 18 5.44 1.30 5.20
N PHE A 19 4.80 0.14 5.42
CA PHE A 19 3.34 0.02 5.39
C PHE A 19 2.66 0.73 6.56
N LEU A 20 3.24 0.71 7.76
CA LEU A 20 2.75 1.50 8.89
C LEU A 20 2.82 3.01 8.60
N GLY A 21 3.92 3.48 8.01
CA GLY A 21 4.08 4.88 7.61
C GLY A 21 3.09 5.30 6.51
N MET A 22 2.94 4.50 5.46
CA MET A 22 1.95 4.74 4.39
C MET A 22 0.52 4.71 4.95
N GLY A 23 0.20 3.72 5.78
CA GLY A 23 -1.10 3.59 6.42
C GLY A 23 -1.43 4.77 7.33
N ALA A 24 -0.48 5.23 8.13
CA ALA A 24 -0.64 6.43 8.97
C ALA A 24 -0.89 7.70 8.12
N ALA A 25 -0.25 7.84 6.96
CA ALA A 25 -0.42 8.99 6.08
C ALA A 25 -1.87 9.15 5.57
N HIS A 26 -2.63 8.05 5.46
CA HIS A 26 -4.04 8.09 5.05
C HIS A 26 -4.95 8.84 6.05
N PHE A 27 -4.50 9.01 7.29
CA PHE A 27 -5.26 9.72 8.33
C PHE A 27 -4.90 11.22 8.41
N VAL A 28 -3.83 11.66 7.72
CA VAL A 28 -3.45 13.07 7.66
C VAL A 28 -4.44 13.83 6.76
N PRO A 29 -5.17 14.85 7.24
CA PRO A 29 -6.30 15.44 6.51
C PRO A 29 -5.97 15.96 5.09
N ARG A 30 -4.78 16.55 4.90
CA ARG A 30 -4.34 17.05 3.58
C ARG A 30 -4.00 15.91 2.62
N VAL A 31 -3.33 14.87 3.12
CA VAL A 31 -2.94 13.69 2.34
C VAL A 31 -4.20 12.89 1.97
N LYS A 32 -5.08 12.64 2.93
CA LYS A 32 -6.38 11.97 2.73
C LYS A 32 -7.20 12.62 1.62
N ARG A 33 -7.32 13.96 1.63
CA ARG A 33 -8.04 14.69 0.57
C ARG A 33 -7.42 14.48 -0.81
N THR A 34 -6.08 14.47 -0.88
CA THR A 34 -5.34 14.23 -2.12
C THR A 34 -5.57 12.80 -2.63
N MET A 35 -5.39 11.80 -1.78
CA MET A 35 -5.66 10.38 -2.09
C MET A 35 -7.11 10.16 -2.50
N ALA A 36 -8.07 10.77 -1.79
CA ALA A 36 -9.48 10.66 -2.13
C ALA A 36 -9.78 11.28 -3.50
N ALA A 37 -9.06 12.32 -3.93
CA ALA A 37 -9.20 12.89 -5.29
C ALA A 37 -8.59 11.99 -6.38
N MET A 38 -7.67 11.10 -6.04
CA MET A 38 -7.07 10.13 -6.96
C MET A 38 -8.00 8.93 -7.25
N VAL A 39 -8.95 8.61 -6.36
CA VAL A 39 -9.86 7.47 -6.53
C VAL A 39 -10.67 7.61 -7.84
N PRO A 40 -10.61 6.63 -8.77
CA PRO A 40 -11.35 6.67 -10.02
C PRO A 40 -12.87 6.72 -9.83
N ALA A 41 -13.59 7.36 -10.76
CA ALA A 41 -15.05 7.51 -10.67
C ALA A 41 -15.83 6.18 -10.47
N PRO A 42 -15.48 5.07 -11.15
CA PRO A 42 -16.17 3.79 -10.93
C PRO A 42 -16.05 3.25 -9.50
N LEU A 43 -14.98 3.58 -8.79
CA LEU A 43 -14.74 3.13 -7.40
C LEU A 43 -15.25 4.14 -6.37
N ALA A 44 -15.27 5.43 -6.71
CA ALA A 44 -15.67 6.50 -5.80
C ALA A 44 -17.18 6.51 -5.48
N GLY A 45 -17.99 5.79 -6.27
CA GLY A 45 -19.44 5.72 -6.16
C GLY A 45 -20.15 7.06 -6.49
N PRO A 46 -21.47 7.14 -6.31
CA PRO A 46 -22.25 8.34 -6.59
C PRO A 46 -21.69 9.56 -5.84
N GLU A 47 -21.49 10.67 -6.56
CA GLU A 47 -20.95 11.92 -6.00
C GLU A 47 -19.60 11.76 -5.29
N ARG A 48 -18.85 10.69 -5.59
CA ARG A 48 -17.57 10.34 -4.97
C ARG A 48 -17.61 10.10 -3.45
N ARG A 49 -18.79 9.84 -2.88
CA ARG A 49 -18.99 9.68 -1.42
C ARG A 49 -18.15 8.55 -0.80
N TRP A 50 -17.74 7.55 -1.59
CA TRP A 50 -16.96 6.40 -1.11
C TRP A 50 -15.46 6.66 -1.13
N ALA A 51 -14.98 7.67 -1.85
CA ALA A 51 -13.56 7.88 -2.06
C ALA A 51 -12.79 8.06 -0.74
N ALA A 52 -13.32 8.87 0.19
CA ALA A 52 -12.70 9.07 1.48
C ALA A 52 -12.73 7.79 2.34
N THR A 53 -13.83 7.05 2.29
CA THR A 53 -13.99 5.78 3.02
C THR A 53 -13.00 4.72 2.51
N LEU A 54 -12.84 4.59 1.19
CA LEU A 54 -11.89 3.67 0.59
C LEU A 54 -10.44 3.98 0.98
N VAL A 55 -10.08 5.26 1.06
CA VAL A 55 -8.76 5.71 1.56
C VAL A 55 -8.58 5.34 3.04
N VAL A 56 -9.61 5.51 3.87
CA VAL A 56 -9.51 5.08 5.28
C VAL A 56 -9.38 3.56 5.38
N ILE A 57 -10.17 2.80 4.62
CA ILE A 57 -10.13 1.34 4.60
C ILE A 57 -8.76 0.84 4.14
N SER A 58 -8.18 1.42 3.08
CA SER A 58 -6.84 1.06 2.62
C SER A 58 -5.78 1.38 3.67
N GLY A 59 -5.86 2.56 4.32
CA GLY A 59 -4.93 2.93 5.39
C GLY A 59 -4.99 1.98 6.60
N VAL A 60 -6.20 1.56 7.01
CA VAL A 60 -6.35 0.53 8.06
C VAL A 60 -5.75 -0.81 7.61
N ALA A 61 -6.02 -1.23 6.38
CA ALA A 61 -5.50 -2.49 5.84
C ALA A 61 -3.97 -2.50 5.74
N GLU A 62 -3.35 -1.38 5.37
CA GLU A 62 -1.89 -1.22 5.37
C GLU A 62 -1.31 -1.36 6.79
N ILE A 63 -1.93 -0.73 7.78
CA ILE A 63 -1.49 -0.81 9.19
C ILE A 63 -1.60 -2.24 9.70
N LEU A 64 -2.76 -2.88 9.50
CA LEU A 64 -2.99 -4.26 9.95
C LEU A 64 -2.04 -5.24 9.25
N GLY A 65 -1.81 -5.08 7.95
CA GLY A 65 -0.84 -5.88 7.21
C GLY A 65 0.59 -5.66 7.73
N GLY A 66 1.00 -4.41 7.94
CA GLY A 66 2.31 -4.07 8.50
C GLY A 66 2.55 -4.69 9.89
N LEU A 67 1.56 -4.63 10.79
CA LEU A 67 1.62 -5.31 12.08
C LEU A 67 1.63 -6.85 11.94
N GLY A 68 0.85 -7.38 11.00
CA GLY A 68 0.80 -8.81 10.71
C GLY A 68 2.15 -9.39 10.26
N LEU A 69 2.97 -8.62 9.53
CA LEU A 69 4.33 -9.03 9.13
C LEU A 69 5.28 -9.23 10.33
N LEU A 70 5.05 -8.51 11.43
CA LEU A 70 5.88 -8.58 12.65
C LEU A 70 5.43 -9.68 13.62
N THR A 71 4.30 -10.33 13.37
CA THR A 71 3.77 -11.39 14.21
C THR A 71 4.68 -12.63 14.20
N PRO A 72 4.88 -13.33 15.33
CA PRO A 72 5.71 -14.55 15.35
C PRO A 72 5.08 -15.72 14.57
N TRP A 73 3.75 -15.76 14.46
CA TRP A 73 2.99 -16.83 13.80
C TRP A 73 3.11 -16.77 12.27
N TRP A 74 3.66 -17.83 11.68
CA TRP A 74 3.87 -17.91 10.22
C TRP A 74 2.59 -17.75 9.40
N PRO A 75 1.44 -18.39 9.74
CA PRO A 75 0.21 -18.23 8.96
C PRO A 75 -0.29 -16.78 8.89
N VAL A 76 -0.15 -16.02 9.98
CA VAL A 76 -0.56 -14.60 10.03
C VAL A 76 0.36 -13.73 9.19
N ARG A 77 1.67 -13.96 9.26
CA ARG A 77 2.66 -13.24 8.42
C ARG A 77 2.39 -13.46 6.94
N PHE A 78 2.17 -14.71 6.55
CA PHE A 78 1.90 -15.07 5.17
C PHE A 78 0.59 -14.45 4.66
N ALA A 79 -0.48 -14.53 5.46
CA ALA A 79 -1.75 -13.88 5.13
C ALA A 79 -1.62 -12.35 5.04
N ALA A 80 -0.84 -11.73 5.92
CA ALA A 80 -0.58 -10.29 5.89
C ALA A 80 0.18 -9.87 4.62
N ALA A 81 1.21 -10.61 4.21
CA ALA A 81 1.94 -10.36 2.97
C ALA A 81 1.03 -10.46 1.75
N LEU A 82 0.22 -11.52 1.65
CA LEU A 82 -0.76 -11.67 0.56
C LEU A 82 -1.82 -10.57 0.57
N GLY A 83 -2.31 -10.18 1.75
CA GLY A 83 -3.26 -9.09 1.91
C GLY A 83 -2.70 -7.75 1.45
N LEU A 84 -1.45 -7.45 1.78
CA LEU A 84 -0.75 -6.24 1.33
C LEU A 84 -0.51 -6.26 -0.19
N ILE A 85 -0.16 -7.41 -0.77
CA ILE A 85 -0.03 -7.57 -2.23
C ILE A 85 -1.38 -7.31 -2.92
N ALA A 86 -2.45 -7.92 -2.43
CA ALA A 86 -3.80 -7.71 -2.95
C ALA A 86 -4.22 -6.24 -2.82
N LEU A 87 -3.87 -5.58 -1.72
CA LEU A 87 -4.13 -4.17 -1.50
C LEU A 87 -3.37 -3.27 -2.49
N LEU A 88 -2.08 -3.54 -2.75
CA LEU A 88 -1.29 -2.82 -3.75
C LEU A 88 -1.96 -2.89 -5.13
N ILE A 89 -2.47 -4.06 -5.51
CA ILE A 89 -3.23 -4.25 -6.75
C ILE A 89 -4.54 -3.44 -6.71
N ALA A 90 -5.28 -3.50 -5.60
CA ALA A 90 -6.56 -2.82 -5.44
C ALA A 90 -6.44 -1.28 -5.49
N VAL A 91 -5.35 -0.69 -4.98
CA VAL A 91 -5.12 0.76 -5.01
C VAL A 91 -4.47 1.25 -6.31
N PHE A 92 -3.96 0.34 -7.16
CA PHE A 92 -3.30 0.68 -8.43
C PHE A 92 -4.14 1.60 -9.34
N PRO A 93 -5.48 1.42 -9.48
CA PRO A 93 -6.29 2.32 -10.30
C PRO A 93 -6.21 3.79 -9.86
N ALA A 94 -6.08 4.08 -8.56
CA ALA A 94 -5.91 5.44 -8.06
C ALA A 94 -4.53 6.01 -8.43
N ASN A 95 -3.48 5.19 -8.37
CA ASN A 95 -2.15 5.58 -8.81
C ASN A 95 -2.11 5.86 -10.32
N ALA A 96 -2.79 5.04 -11.12
CA ALA A 96 -2.90 5.23 -12.57
C ALA A 96 -3.68 6.51 -12.92
N GLN A 97 -4.74 6.83 -12.16
CA GLN A 97 -5.48 8.07 -12.31
C GLN A 97 -4.61 9.30 -12.02
N ALA A 98 -3.80 9.27 -10.95
CA ALA A 98 -2.88 10.36 -10.64
C ALA A 98 -1.81 10.54 -11.71
N ALA A 99 -1.24 9.45 -12.23
CA ALA A 99 -0.24 9.47 -13.30
C ALA A 99 -0.76 10.13 -14.59
N ARG A 100 -2.07 10.08 -14.85
CA ARG A 100 -2.72 10.74 -16.01
C ARG A 100 -2.99 12.23 -15.78
N GLN A 101 -2.84 12.75 -14.58
CA GLN A 101 -3.13 14.15 -14.22
C GLN A 101 -1.95 14.78 -13.43
N PRO A 102 -0.73 14.83 -14.01
CA PRO A 102 0.45 15.35 -13.32
C PRO A 102 0.31 16.82 -12.90
N GLU A 103 -0.36 17.64 -13.72
CA GLU A 103 -0.67 19.05 -13.42
C GLU A 103 -1.46 19.22 -12.11
N ARG A 104 -2.29 18.23 -11.76
CA ARG A 104 -3.18 18.27 -10.60
C ARG A 104 -2.54 17.69 -9.34
N PHE A 105 -1.74 16.65 -9.49
CA PHE A 105 -1.22 15.86 -8.36
C PHE A 105 0.29 16.01 -8.11
N GLY A 106 1.00 16.73 -8.99
CA GLY A 106 2.41 17.10 -8.82
C GLY A 106 3.29 15.88 -8.48
N ALA A 107 4.04 15.98 -7.38
CA ALA A 107 4.96 14.92 -6.94
C ALA A 107 4.29 13.55 -6.67
N VAL A 108 2.97 13.51 -6.46
CA VAL A 108 2.22 12.26 -6.23
C VAL A 108 1.92 11.52 -7.56
N ALA A 109 1.90 12.25 -8.68
CA ALA A 109 1.69 11.72 -10.02
C ALA A 109 2.95 11.06 -10.60
N VAL A 110 3.44 10.03 -9.91
CA VAL A 110 4.52 9.19 -10.43
C VAL A 110 4.06 8.53 -11.74
N PRO A 111 4.88 8.55 -12.81
CA PRO A 111 4.52 7.93 -14.08
C PRO A 111 4.13 6.45 -13.93
N LEU A 112 3.20 5.99 -14.76
CA LEU A 112 2.55 4.68 -14.61
C LEU A 112 3.54 3.51 -14.56
N VAL A 113 4.52 3.49 -15.46
CA VAL A 113 5.48 2.39 -15.59
C VAL A 113 6.40 2.28 -14.36
N PRO A 114 7.11 3.35 -13.93
CA PRO A 114 7.85 3.34 -12.67
C PRO A 114 7.00 2.95 -11.46
N ARG A 115 5.75 3.43 -11.40
CA ARG A 115 4.83 3.08 -10.32
C ARG A 115 4.50 1.58 -10.32
N ALA A 116 4.18 1.01 -11.48
CA ALA A 116 3.89 -0.42 -11.62
C ALA A 116 5.09 -1.29 -11.23
N ILE A 117 6.29 -0.92 -11.68
CA ILE A 117 7.54 -1.60 -11.28
C ILE A 117 7.73 -1.53 -9.77
N GLY A 118 7.58 -0.35 -9.17
CA GLY A 118 7.72 -0.18 -7.72
C GLY A 118 6.74 -1.04 -6.91
N GLN A 119 5.48 -1.14 -7.34
CA GLN A 119 4.49 -1.99 -6.67
C GLN A 119 4.77 -3.49 -6.88
N ALA A 120 5.23 -3.89 -8.06
CA ALA A 120 5.64 -5.27 -8.32
C ALA A 120 6.85 -5.69 -7.48
N VAL A 121 7.87 -4.83 -7.39
CA VAL A 121 9.05 -5.04 -6.55
C VAL A 121 8.64 -5.13 -5.07
N LEU A 122 7.81 -4.20 -4.59
CA LEU A 122 7.33 -4.23 -3.22
C LEU A 122 6.53 -5.51 -2.91
N GLY A 123 5.69 -5.95 -3.84
CA GLY A 123 4.96 -7.22 -3.72
C GLY A 123 5.88 -8.45 -3.70
N LEU A 124 6.91 -8.48 -4.54
CA LEU A 124 7.90 -9.55 -4.53
C LEU A 124 8.68 -9.57 -3.21
N LEU A 125 9.10 -8.41 -2.70
CA LEU A 125 9.79 -8.31 -1.42
C LEU A 125 8.91 -8.79 -0.26
N LEU A 126 7.61 -8.47 -0.27
CA LEU A 126 6.66 -9.01 0.70
C LEU A 126 6.65 -10.54 0.69
N LEU A 127 6.55 -11.15 -0.50
CA LEU A 127 6.55 -12.61 -0.64
C LEU A 127 7.87 -13.23 -0.14
N VAL A 128 9.01 -12.72 -0.60
CA VAL A 128 10.35 -13.19 -0.19
C VAL A 128 10.55 -13.07 1.33
N SER A 129 9.91 -12.10 1.97
CA SER A 129 10.05 -11.87 3.41
C SER A 129 9.34 -12.92 4.29
N VAL A 130 8.45 -13.75 3.71
CA VAL A 130 7.57 -14.68 4.47
C VAL A 130 7.62 -16.14 4.02
N ILE A 131 8.29 -16.47 2.91
CA ILE A 131 8.50 -17.86 2.43
C ILE A 131 9.74 -18.49 3.04
#